data_AF-A0A013XV80-F1
#
_entry.id   AF-A0A013XV80-F1
#
_cell.length_a   1.000
_cell.length_b   1.000
_cell.length_c   1.000
_cell.angle_alpha   90.00
_cell.angle_beta   90.00
_cell.angle_gamma   90.00
#
_symmetry.space_group_name_H-M   'P 1'
#
loop_
_entity.id
_entity.type
_entity.pdbx_description
1 polymer ?
#
loop_
_entity_poly.entity_id
_entity_poly.type
_entity_poly.pdbx_seq_one_letter_code
_entity_poly.pdbx_strand_id
1 'polypeptide(L)' 'MSRAINIKAELADVKAMCERHALAISTIEALPAGGTRVVMLNPDGAERLRTLMKGKLIDTPVVRSSLFLARQPRSAG' A
#
# COMPACT_ATOMS: atom_id res chain seq x y z
N MET A 1 7.36 -7.58 8.62
CA MET A 1 7.61 -6.30 7.91
C MET A 1 6.98 -6.39 6.53
N SER A 2 5.96 -5.57 6.26
CA SER A 2 5.27 -5.57 4.95
C SER A 2 5.90 -4.52 4.05
N ARG A 3 6.15 -4.90 2.79
CA ARG A 3 6.64 -4.00 1.73
C ARG A 3 5.55 -3.07 1.17
N ALA A 4 4.28 -3.28 1.56
CA ALA A 4 3.15 -2.50 1.08
C ALA A 4 2.74 -1.42 2.10
N ILE A 5 2.44 -0.23 1.58
CA ILE A 5 2.06 0.96 2.35
C ILE A 5 0.88 1.65 1.66
N ASN A 6 -0.10 2.06 2.44
CA ASN A 6 -1.22 2.88 1.98
C ASN A 6 -1.02 4.31 2.50
N ILE A 7 -1.06 5.28 1.59
CA ILE A 7 -0.71 6.67 1.85
C ILE A 7 -1.85 7.57 1.39
N LYS A 8 -2.29 8.47 2.26
CA LYS A 8 -3.28 9.51 1.98
C LYS A 8 -2.63 10.68 1.23
N ALA A 9 -2.12 10.37 0.03
CA ALA A 9 -1.52 11.31 -0.90
C ALA A 9 -1.76 10.83 -2.33
N GLU A 10 -1.73 11.77 -3.28
CA GLU A 10 -1.88 11.42 -4.68
C GLU A 10 -0.68 10.65 -5.22
N LEU A 11 -0.90 9.93 -6.32
CA LEU A 11 0.11 9.08 -6.94
C LEU A 11 1.35 9.89 -7.34
N ALA A 12 1.16 11.10 -7.86
CA ALA A 12 2.25 12.01 -8.24
C ALA A 12 3.11 12.41 -7.03
N ASP A 13 2.48 12.75 -5.90
CA ASP A 13 3.20 13.11 -4.67
C ASP A 13 4.02 11.95 -4.11
N VAL A 14 3.42 10.75 -4.07
CA VAL A 14 4.10 9.54 -3.57
C VAL A 14 5.26 9.16 -4.50
N LYS A 15 5.07 9.23 -5.81
CA LYS A 15 6.12 8.96 -6.79
C LYS A 15 7.27 9.95 -6.67
N ALA A 16 6.96 11.25 -6.59
CA ALA A 16 7.95 12.30 -6.41
C ALA A 16 8.70 12.17 -5.08
N MET A 17 8.05 11.68 -4.01
CA MET A 17 8.71 11.40 -2.74
C MET A 17 9.70 10.24 -2.87
N CYS A 18 9.28 9.15 -3.53
CA CYS A 18 10.16 8.00 -3.74
C CYS A 18 11.36 8.34 -4.63
N GLU A 19 11.15 9.10 -5.71
CA GLU A 19 12.22 9.57 -6.60
C GLU A 19 13.22 10.47 -5.84
N ARG A 20 12.72 11.42 -5.04
CA ARG A 20 13.56 12.31 -4.21
C ARG A 20 14.45 11.58 -3.22
N HIS A 21 14.01 10.43 -2.71
CA HIS A 21 14.72 9.64 -1.71
C HIS A 21 15.38 8.37 -2.28
N ALA A 22 15.44 8.24 -3.62
CA ALA A 22 15.97 7.07 -4.33
C ALA A 22 15.39 5.74 -3.83
N LEU A 23 14.09 5.73 -3.52
CA LEU A 23 13.39 4.55 -3.04
C LEU A 23 12.82 3.75 -4.22
N ALA A 24 13.24 2.49 -4.34
CA ALA A 24 12.80 1.61 -5.41
C ALA A 24 11.36 1.13 -5.19
N ILE A 25 10.47 1.46 -6.13
CA ILE A 25 9.07 1.04 -6.16
C ILE A 25 8.95 -0.24 -6.99
N SER A 26 8.23 -1.23 -6.46
CA SER A 26 7.79 -2.42 -7.20
C SER A 26 6.45 -2.17 -7.90
N THR A 27 5.51 -1.50 -7.25
CA THR A 27 4.17 -1.21 -7.78
C THR A 27 3.61 0.03 -7.11
N ILE A 28 2.88 0.86 -7.86
CA ILE A 28 2.17 2.02 -7.33
C ILE A 28 0.80 2.11 -8.00
N GLU A 29 -0.25 2.29 -7.21
CA GLU A 29 -1.64 2.31 -7.68
C GLU A 29 -2.45 3.34 -6.87
N ALA A 30 -3.33 4.08 -7.54
CA ALA A 30 -4.28 4.95 -6.87
C ALA A 30 -5.36 4.11 -6.19
N LEU A 31 -5.74 4.45 -4.95
CA LEU A 31 -6.80 3.76 -4.22
C LEU A 31 -8.18 4.32 -4.61
N PRO A 32 -9.20 3.46 -4.82
CA PRO A 32 -10.56 3.90 -5.15
C PRO A 32 -11.20 4.82 -4.10
N ALA A 33 -10.83 4.63 -2.83
CA ALA A 33 -11.30 5.46 -1.70
C ALA A 33 -10.48 6.76 -1.52
N GLY A 34 -9.54 7.04 -2.43
CA GLY A 34 -8.58 8.14 -2.34
C GLY A 34 -7.27 7.73 -1.67
N GLY A 35 -6.19 8.37 -2.11
CA GLY A 35 -4.82 8.03 -1.72
C GLY A 35 -4.14 7.06 -2.70
N THR A 36 -3.01 6.51 -2.28
CA THR A 36 -2.14 5.68 -3.11
C THR A 36 -1.65 4.49 -2.31
N ARG A 37 -1.69 3.30 -2.92
CA ARG A 37 -0.97 2.13 -2.43
C ARG A 37 0.33 2.00 -3.18
N VAL A 38 1.41 1.86 -2.42
CA VAL A 38 2.75 1.65 -2.95
C VAL A 38 3.33 0.39 -2.35
N VAL A 39 3.93 -0.42 -3.21
CA VAL A 39 4.68 -1.62 -2.83
C VAL A 39 6.13 -1.32 -3.15
N MET A 40 6.99 -1.33 -2.14
CA MET A 40 8.42 -1.10 -2.29
C MET A 40 9.11 -2.39 -2.74
N LEU A 41 10.25 -2.25 -3.44
CA LEU A 41 11.06 -3.38 -3.88
C LEU A 41 11.64 -4.16 -2.68
N ASN A 42 11.99 -3.44 -1.60
CA ASN A 42 12.56 -4.00 -0.38
C ASN A 42 11.85 -3.46 0.88
N PRO A 43 11.89 -4.20 2.00
CA PRO A 43 11.25 -3.79 3.25
C PRO A 43 11.89 -2.55 3.88
N ASP A 44 13.19 -2.32 3.71
CA ASP A 44 13.88 -1.13 4.25
C ASP A 44 13.38 0.17 3.62
N GLY A 45 13.12 0.15 2.31
CA GLY A 45 12.51 1.25 1.59
C GLY A 45 11.08 1.51 2.06
N ALA A 46 10.36 0.46 2.46
CA ALA A 46 9.03 0.61 3.04
C ALA A 46 9.09 1.30 4.41
N GLU A 47 10.00 0.90 5.30
CA GLU A 47 10.16 1.58 6.59
C GLU A 47 10.62 3.03 6.48
N ARG A 48 11.52 3.33 5.53
CA ARG A 48 11.88 4.72 5.23
C ARG A 48 10.69 5.53 4.76
N LEU A 49 9.90 5.00 3.83
CA LEU A 49 8.72 5.71 3.33
C LEU A 49 7.65 5.88 4.42
N ARG A 50 7.47 4.90 5.31
CA ARG A 50 6.60 4.99 6.50
C ARG A 50 7.05 6.11 7.44
N THR A 51 8.35 6.28 7.63
CA THR A 51 8.91 7.34 8.47
C THR A 51 8.70 8.71 7.83
N LEU A 52 9.00 8.84 6.53
CA LEU A 52 8.86 10.10 5.78
C LEU A 52 7.41 10.56 5.66
N MET A 53 6.47 9.63 5.47
CA MET A 53 5.05 9.92 5.24
C MET A 53 4.17 9.55 6.45
N LYS A 54 4.76 9.47 7.66
CA LYS A 54 4.07 9.03 8.88
C LYS A 54 2.74 9.74 9.14
N GLY A 55 2.68 11.05 8.90
CA GLY A 55 1.46 11.86 9.06
C GLY A 55 0.39 11.64 7.98
N LYS A 56 0.70 10.87 6.93
CA LYS A 56 -0.20 10.56 5.82
C LYS A 56 -0.45 9.06 5.69
N LEU A 57 -0.03 8.24 6.65
CA LEU A 57 -0.31 6.80 6.60
C LEU A 57 -1.80 6.54 6.78
N ILE A 58 -2.36 5.67 5.93
CA ILE A 58 -3.72 5.17 6.10
C ILE A 58 -3.62 3.97 7.05
N ASP A 59 -3.78 4.24 8.34
CA ASP A 59 -3.74 3.25 9.43
C ASP A 59 -5.11 2.60 9.67
N THR A 60 -6.19 3.30 9.28
CA THR A 60 -7.54 2.73 9.32
C THR A 60 -7.61 1.47 8.46
N PRO A 61 -8.32 0.42 8.92
CA PRO A 61 -8.48 -0.79 8.13
C PRO A 61 -9.09 -0.43 6.79
N VAL A 62 -8.27 -0.47 5.73
CA VAL A 62 -8.74 -0.31 4.36
C VAL A 62 -9.70 -1.47 4.13
N VAL A 63 -11.00 -1.16 4.08
CA VAL A 63 -12.02 -2.11 3.67
C VAL A 63 -11.70 -2.49 2.23
N ARG A 64 -10.94 -3.59 2.07
CA ARG A 64 -10.87 -4.28 0.79
C ARG A 64 -12.27 -4.80 0.58
N SER A 65 -13.03 -4.20 -0.34
CA SER A 65 -14.33 -4.73 -0.73
C SER A 65 -14.15 -6.20 -1.06
N SER A 66 -14.62 -7.07 -0.15
CA SER A 66 -14.49 -8.50 -0.27
C SER A 66 -15.45 -8.98 -1.35
N LEU A 67 -15.03 -8.88 -2.61
CA LEU A 67 -15.60 -9.69 -3.69
C LEU A 67 -14.92 -11.06 -3.78
N PHE A 68 -14.22 -11.50 -2.72
CA PHE A 68 -13.88 -12.92 -2.56
C PHE A 68 -15.10 -13.66 -2.03
N LEU A 69 -16.07 -13.88 -2.93
CA LEU A 69 -17.21 -14.75 -2.68
C LEU A 69 -16.64 -16.14 -2.39
N ALA A 70 -16.77 -16.56 -1.13
CA ALA A 70 -16.35 -17.86 -0.66
C ALA A 70 -16.95 -18.98 -1.51
N ARG A 71 -16.11 -19.83 -2.09
CA ARG A 71 -16.43 -21.24 -2.26
C ARG A 71 -15.45 -22.04 -1.43
N GLN A 72 -15.76 -22.21 -0.14
CA GLN A 72 -15.19 -23.34 0.59
C GLN A 72 -15.79 -24.63 0.01
N PRO A 73 -14.99 -25.64 -0.35
CA PRO A 73 -15.54 -26.97 -0.60
C PRO A 73 -16.03 -27.53 0.73
N ARG A 74 -17.32 -27.88 0.79
CA ARG A 74 -17.88 -28.64 1.91
C ARG A 74 -17.38 -30.07 1.78
N SER A 75 -16.24 -30.37 2.40
CA SER A 75 -15.85 -31.75 2.68
C SER A 75 -16.89 -32.33 3.64
N ALA A 76 -17.70 -33.27 3.16
CA ALA A 76 -18.62 -34.03 3.99
C ALA A 76 -18.40 -35.51 3.69
N GLY A 77 -18.04 -36.25 4.76
CA GLY A 77 -18.36 -37.66 5.01
C GLY A 77 -17.72 -38.67 4.10
#